data_AF-A0A850GDX5-F1
#
_entry.id   AF-A0A850GDX5-F1
#
_cell.length_a   1.000
_cell.length_b   1.000
_cell.length_c   1.000
_cell.angle_alpha   90.00
_cell.angle_beta   90.00
_cell.angle_gamma   90.00
#
_symmetry.space_group_name_H-M   'P 1'
#
loop_
_entity.id
_entity.type
_entity.pdbx_description
1 polymer ?
#
loop_
_entity_poly.entity_id
_entity_poly.type
_entity_poly.pdbx_seq_one_letter_code
_entity_poly.pdbx_strand_id
1 'polypeptide(L)'
;MSSRQKSFFATPSEVFSWIEESTSLLSLSAVLRHNPGQALEEWDGSKNSLLTSLFIYLAQSKTDLRTVPANNIMPGKLGWIRVVPPRLDQSRLSETVIQSRSDWWDNAIRSTCENRATHHLYAKITKVISPILKSPVHAKNIITGRTSSYQDMGYTDGAVELFNSGHGWVQEGTSNVIFSPRIFSE
;
A
#
# COMPACT_ATOMS: atom_id res chain seq x y z
N MET A 1 14.94 5.71 13.04
CA MET A 1 14.57 5.35 11.66
C MET A 1 13.27 6.04 11.30
N SER A 2 13.19 6.73 10.16
CA SER A 2 12.00 7.50 9.78
C SER A 2 11.22 6.80 8.66
N SER A 3 10.16 6.09 9.04
CA SER A 3 9.18 5.50 8.13
C SER A 3 7.84 6.24 8.21
N ARG A 4 7.13 6.34 7.09
CA ARG A 4 5.74 6.80 7.04
C ARG A 4 4.87 5.74 6.39
N GLN A 5 3.64 5.62 6.87
CA GLN A 5 2.68 4.65 6.39
C GLN A 5 1.27 5.26 6.33
N LYS A 6 0.53 4.94 5.27
CA LYS A 6 -0.91 5.18 5.15
C LYS A 6 -1.56 3.84 4.85
N SER A 7 -2.56 3.52 5.64
CA SER A 7 -3.30 2.27 5.59
C SER A 7 -4.75 2.55 5.23
N PHE A 8 -5.33 1.75 4.35
CA PHE A 8 -6.74 1.89 4.01
C PHE A 8 -7.34 0.64 3.36
N PHE A 9 -8.66 0.55 3.35
CA PHE A 9 -9.41 -0.46 2.60
C PHE A 9 -9.99 0.15 1.32
N ALA A 10 -9.69 -0.46 0.19
CA ALA A 10 -10.24 -0.08 -1.11
C ALA A 10 -10.33 -1.31 -2.00
N THR A 11 -11.24 -1.31 -2.96
CA THR A 11 -11.34 -2.41 -3.92
C THR A 11 -10.09 -2.48 -4.80
N PRO A 12 -9.77 -3.66 -5.36
CA PRO A 12 -8.73 -3.79 -6.38
C PRO A 12 -8.86 -2.80 -7.54
N SER A 13 -10.09 -2.54 -8.00
CA SER A 13 -10.37 -1.59 -9.09
C SER A 13 -10.07 -0.14 -8.71
N GLU A 14 -10.43 0.27 -7.48
CA GLU A 14 -10.14 1.62 -6.99
C GLU A 14 -8.64 1.84 -6.82
N VAL A 15 -7.90 0.86 -6.28
CA VAL A 15 -6.44 0.95 -6.14
C VAL A 15 -5.75 0.98 -7.50
N PHE A 16 -6.19 0.17 -8.46
CA PHE A 16 -5.68 0.25 -9.84
C PHE A 16 -5.88 1.65 -10.42
N SER A 17 -7.10 2.20 -10.33
CA SER A 17 -7.43 3.52 -10.88
C SER A 17 -6.58 4.62 -10.22
N TRP A 18 -6.39 4.53 -8.90
CA TRP A 18 -5.53 5.45 -8.17
C TRP A 18 -4.05 5.33 -8.55
N ILE A 19 -3.52 4.12 -8.77
CA ILE A 19 -2.14 3.94 -9.23
C ILE A 19 -1.97 4.53 -10.64
N GLU A 20 -2.89 4.24 -11.56
CA GLU A 20 -2.90 4.79 -12.92
C GLU A 20 -2.96 6.33 -12.92
N GLU A 21 -3.85 6.90 -12.11
CA GLU A 21 -3.95 8.34 -11.93
C GLU A 21 -2.66 8.92 -11.34
N SER A 22 -2.11 8.28 -10.30
CA SER A 22 -0.88 8.74 -9.64
C SER A 22 0.33 8.68 -10.58
N THR A 23 0.47 7.62 -11.39
CA THR A 23 1.57 7.50 -12.35
C THR A 23 1.44 8.52 -13.46
N SER A 24 0.23 8.79 -13.95
CA SER A 24 -0.03 9.83 -14.94
C SER A 24 0.22 11.25 -14.40
N LEU A 25 -0.50 11.64 -13.34
CA LEU A 25 -0.46 13.00 -12.78
C LEU A 25 0.91 13.41 -12.25
N LEU A 26 1.67 12.47 -11.68
CA LEU A 26 2.97 12.73 -11.08
C LEU A 26 4.14 12.26 -11.94
N SER A 27 3.85 11.77 -13.17
CA SER A 27 4.85 11.25 -14.12
C SER A 27 5.75 10.18 -13.50
N LEU A 28 5.15 9.21 -12.79
CA LEU A 28 5.87 8.16 -12.07
C LEU A 28 6.02 6.90 -12.93
N SER A 29 7.07 6.14 -12.67
CA SER A 29 7.19 4.74 -13.10
C SER A 29 6.70 3.80 -12.00
N ALA A 30 5.95 2.77 -12.36
CA ALA A 30 5.58 1.69 -11.46
C ALA A 30 6.39 0.43 -11.78
N VAL A 31 6.87 -0.23 -10.73
CA VAL A 31 7.68 -1.45 -10.79
C VAL A 31 7.01 -2.51 -9.94
N LEU A 32 6.79 -3.68 -10.50
CA LEU A 32 6.07 -4.78 -9.87
C LEU A 32 7.03 -5.82 -9.30
N ARG A 33 6.63 -6.40 -8.18
CA ARG A 33 7.23 -7.61 -7.63
C ARG A 33 6.13 -8.62 -7.37
N HIS A 34 6.12 -9.71 -8.12
CA HIS A 34 5.12 -10.79 -7.98
C HIS A 34 5.48 -11.76 -6.86
N ASN A 35 6.74 -12.13 -6.74
CA ASN A 35 7.21 -13.07 -5.71
C ASN A 35 8.53 -12.64 -5.06
N PRO A 36 8.83 -13.14 -3.85
CA PRO A 36 10.16 -13.00 -3.27
C PRO A 36 11.22 -13.66 -4.17
N GLY A 37 12.25 -12.88 -4.55
CA GLY A 37 13.41 -13.38 -5.30
C GLY A 37 13.22 -13.51 -6.81
N GLN A 38 12.02 -13.27 -7.32
CA GLN A 38 11.82 -13.05 -8.76
C GLN A 38 12.29 -11.66 -9.17
N ALA A 39 12.73 -11.55 -10.43
CA ALA A 39 13.10 -10.28 -11.04
C ALA A 39 11.95 -9.27 -10.95
N LEU A 40 12.31 -8.00 -10.84
CA LEU A 40 11.37 -6.89 -10.92
C LEU A 40 10.90 -6.71 -12.36
N GLU A 41 9.66 -6.26 -12.51
CA GLU A 41 9.03 -6.01 -13.81
C GLU A 41 8.58 -4.56 -13.88
N GLU A 42 8.77 -3.89 -15.03
CA GLU A 42 8.14 -2.59 -15.27
C GLU A 42 6.65 -2.81 -15.50
N TRP A 43 5.81 -1.99 -14.87
CA TRP A 43 4.37 -2.09 -15.10
C TRP A 43 4.03 -1.65 -16.53
N ASP A 44 3.31 -2.50 -17.23
CA ASP A 44 2.85 -2.33 -18.62
C ASP A 44 1.52 -1.56 -18.74
N GLY A 45 0.95 -1.12 -17.61
CA GLY A 45 -0.39 -0.52 -17.55
C GLY A 45 -1.51 -1.55 -17.42
N SER A 46 -1.21 -2.85 -17.45
CA SER A 46 -2.23 -3.90 -17.30
C SER A 46 -2.78 -3.94 -15.88
N LYS A 47 -4.10 -4.00 -15.76
CA LYS A 47 -4.77 -4.20 -14.47
C LYS A 47 -4.40 -5.54 -13.84
N ASN A 48 -4.28 -6.58 -14.64
CA ASN A 48 -4.01 -7.91 -14.12
C ASN A 48 -2.63 -8.01 -13.47
N SER A 49 -1.59 -7.46 -14.13
CA SER A 49 -0.21 -7.49 -13.61
C SER A 49 -0.08 -6.78 -12.26
N LEU A 50 -0.78 -5.64 -12.10
CA LEU A 50 -0.80 -4.89 -10.86
C LEU A 50 -1.49 -5.68 -9.73
N LEU A 51 -2.64 -6.28 -10.00
CA LEU A 51 -3.43 -6.98 -8.99
C LEU A 51 -2.84 -8.33 -8.56
N THR A 52 -2.04 -8.97 -9.41
CA THR A 52 -1.32 -10.20 -9.04
C THR A 52 0.00 -9.92 -8.32
N SER A 53 0.44 -8.66 -8.25
CA SER A 53 1.71 -8.31 -7.62
C SER A 53 1.66 -8.45 -6.09
N LEU A 54 2.79 -8.84 -5.49
CA LEU A 54 2.97 -8.81 -4.04
C LEU A 54 3.21 -7.38 -3.56
N PHE A 55 4.05 -6.64 -4.30
CA PHE A 55 4.31 -5.23 -4.05
C PHE A 55 4.37 -4.46 -5.36
N ILE A 56 3.91 -3.22 -5.31
CA ILE A 56 4.09 -2.20 -6.34
C ILE A 56 5.06 -1.17 -5.77
N TYR A 57 6.08 -0.81 -6.54
CA TYR A 57 6.99 0.28 -6.21
C TYR A 57 6.74 1.45 -7.14
N LEU A 58 6.56 2.65 -6.57
CA LEU A 58 6.38 3.88 -7.35
C LEU A 58 7.65 4.73 -7.27
N ALA A 59 8.16 5.14 -8.43
CA ALA A 59 9.42 5.85 -8.59
C ALA A 59 9.23 7.13 -9.42
N GLN A 60 9.96 8.20 -9.10
CA GLN A 60 9.91 9.47 -9.87
C GLN A 60 10.56 9.39 -11.25
N SER A 61 11.38 8.37 -11.50
CA SER A 61 12.10 8.20 -12.74
C SER A 61 12.14 6.74 -13.15
N LYS A 62 12.24 6.51 -14.46
CA LYS A 62 12.52 5.18 -14.99
C LYS A 62 13.81 4.64 -14.37
N THR A 63 13.78 3.40 -13.89
CA THR A 63 14.93 2.78 -13.24
C THR A 63 15.41 1.59 -14.05
N ASP A 64 16.71 1.47 -14.25
CA ASP A 64 17.29 0.27 -14.85
C ASP A 64 17.19 -0.90 -13.86
N LEU A 65 16.16 -1.72 -14.01
CA LEU A 65 15.86 -2.84 -13.11
C LEU A 65 16.98 -3.90 -13.08
N ARG A 66 17.85 -3.96 -14.09
CA ARG A 66 19.00 -4.88 -14.12
C ARG A 66 20.01 -4.60 -13.01
N THR A 67 20.02 -3.37 -12.50
CA THR A 67 20.91 -2.92 -11.42
C THR A 67 20.33 -3.13 -10.02
N VAL A 68 19.05 -3.53 -9.92
CA VAL A 68 18.35 -3.66 -8.64
C VAL A 68 18.27 -5.15 -8.24
N PRO A 69 18.94 -5.57 -7.15
CA PRO A 69 18.91 -6.96 -6.72
C PRO A 69 17.53 -7.33 -6.18
N ALA A 70 16.85 -8.28 -6.83
CA ALA A 70 15.52 -8.78 -6.45
C ALA A 70 15.40 -9.25 -4.99
N ASN A 71 16.49 -9.80 -4.44
CA ASN A 71 16.55 -10.31 -3.07
C ASN A 71 16.85 -9.24 -2.01
N ASN A 72 17.27 -8.05 -2.41
CA ASN A 72 17.67 -6.98 -1.47
C ASN A 72 17.24 -5.61 -1.97
N ILE A 73 15.94 -5.46 -2.19
CA ILE A 73 15.35 -4.18 -2.58
C ILE A 73 15.34 -3.27 -1.37
N MET A 74 15.97 -2.11 -1.48
CA MET A 74 16.01 -1.08 -0.44
C MET A 74 15.28 0.18 -0.94
N PRO A 75 13.93 0.27 -0.82
CA PRO A 75 13.16 1.36 -1.41
C PRO A 75 13.65 2.75 -0.96
N GLY A 76 14.08 2.88 0.30
CA GLY A 76 14.60 4.15 0.81
C GLY A 76 15.88 4.61 0.11
N LYS A 77 16.80 3.70 -0.21
CA LYS A 77 18.00 4.00 -1.01
C LYS A 77 17.62 4.41 -2.43
N LEU A 78 16.62 3.74 -3.01
CA LEU A 78 16.16 3.95 -4.39
C LEU A 78 15.22 5.15 -4.55
N GLY A 79 14.74 5.75 -3.45
CA GLY A 79 13.74 6.83 -3.52
C GLY A 79 12.33 6.34 -3.85
N TRP A 80 12.05 5.05 -3.67
CA TRP A 80 10.79 4.40 -4.07
C TRP A 80 9.77 4.32 -2.94
N ILE A 81 8.50 4.40 -3.30
CA ILE A 81 7.36 4.14 -2.41
C ILE A 81 6.90 2.71 -2.61
N ARG A 82 6.71 1.96 -1.52
CA ARG A 82 6.11 0.63 -1.57
C ARG A 82 4.60 0.75 -1.38
N VAL A 83 3.85 0.05 -2.21
CA VAL A 83 2.41 -0.15 -2.08
C VAL A 83 2.15 -1.65 -2.00
N VAL A 84 1.37 -2.06 -1.00
CA VAL A 84 0.79 -3.40 -0.90
C VAL A 84 -0.61 -3.32 -1.51
N PRO A 85 -0.88 -3.94 -2.67
CA PRO A 85 -2.21 -3.90 -3.28
C PRO A 85 -3.22 -4.71 -2.46
N PRO A 86 -4.51 -4.35 -2.47
CA PRO A 86 -5.55 -5.11 -1.80
C PRO A 86 -5.83 -6.40 -2.57
N ARG A 87 -6.18 -7.44 -1.82
CA ARG A 87 -6.66 -8.72 -2.36
C ARG A 87 -8.09 -8.93 -1.95
N LEU A 88 -8.88 -9.44 -2.89
CA LEU A 88 -10.23 -9.91 -2.63
C LEU A 88 -10.20 -11.44 -2.72
N ASP A 89 -10.28 -12.11 -1.57
CA ASP A 89 -10.30 -13.57 -1.50
C ASP A 89 -11.59 -14.04 -0.81
N GLN A 90 -12.38 -14.85 -1.52
CA GLN A 90 -13.69 -15.39 -1.13
C GLN A 90 -14.67 -14.30 -0.67
N SER A 91 -14.56 -13.88 0.58
CA SER A 91 -15.42 -12.91 1.27
C SER A 91 -14.63 -11.85 2.04
N ARG A 92 -13.34 -11.67 1.74
CA ARG A 92 -12.45 -10.79 2.51
C ARG A 92 -11.67 -9.84 1.62
N LEU A 93 -11.74 -8.56 1.96
CA LEU A 93 -10.91 -7.51 1.38
C LEU A 93 -9.70 -7.26 2.28
N SER A 94 -8.49 -7.40 1.74
CA SER A 94 -7.27 -7.09 2.48
C SER A 94 -6.90 -5.61 2.45
N GLU A 95 -6.21 -5.18 3.50
CA GLU A 95 -5.69 -3.82 3.67
C GLU A 95 -4.71 -3.44 2.55
N THR A 96 -4.88 -2.23 2.00
CA THR A 96 -3.87 -1.56 1.17
C THR A 96 -2.95 -0.73 2.04
N VAL A 97 -1.64 -0.83 1.80
CA VAL A 97 -0.63 -0.12 2.59
C VAL A 97 0.34 0.64 1.68
N ILE A 98 0.42 1.95 1.85
CA ILE A 98 1.42 2.82 1.21
C ILE A 98 2.51 3.10 2.24
N GLN A 99 3.76 2.81 1.91
CA GLN A 99 4.90 2.91 2.82
C GLN A 99 6.07 3.62 2.17
N SER A 100 6.72 4.45 2.98
CA SER A 100 8.00 5.06 2.65
C SER A 100 9.01 4.85 3.78
N ARG A 101 10.27 4.71 3.39
CA ARG A 101 11.41 4.74 4.30
C ARG A 101 12.40 5.75 3.75
N SER A 102 12.82 6.73 4.56
CA SER A 102 13.77 7.76 4.11
C SER A 102 15.21 7.45 4.52
N ASP A 103 15.48 6.28 5.09
CA ASP A 103 16.82 5.92 5.53
C ASP A 103 17.20 4.49 5.13
N TRP A 104 18.51 4.25 5.07
CA TRP A 104 19.08 2.91 4.98
C TRP A 104 20.43 2.88 5.67
N TRP A 105 20.80 1.69 6.17
CA TRP A 105 22.14 1.44 6.64
C TRP A 105 23.05 1.11 5.45
N ASP A 106 24.09 1.90 5.24
CA ASP A 106 25.09 1.63 4.22
C ASP A 106 26.31 0.93 4.85
N ASN A 107 26.48 -0.34 4.48
CA ASN A 107 27.57 -1.17 5.01
C ASN A 107 28.96 -0.69 4.56
N ALA A 108 29.09 -0.03 3.41
CA ALA A 108 30.38 0.39 2.88
C ALA A 108 30.97 1.53 3.73
N ILE A 109 30.12 2.46 4.15
CA ILE A 109 30.51 3.62 4.97
C ILE A 109 30.15 3.46 6.46
N ARG A 110 29.54 2.32 6.84
CA ARG A 110 29.08 1.99 8.20
C ARG A 110 28.27 3.10 8.85
N SER A 111 27.32 3.65 8.11
CA SER A 111 26.49 4.76 8.60
C SER A 111 25.06 4.69 8.04
N THR A 112 24.14 5.37 8.74
CA THR A 112 22.78 5.57 8.24
C THR A 112 22.80 6.72 7.23
N CYS A 113 22.36 6.44 6.01
CA CYS A 113 22.15 7.44 4.98
C CYS A 113 20.67 7.84 4.92
N GLU A 114 20.41 9.08 4.51
CA GLU A 114 19.05 9.60 4.33
C GLU A 114 18.74 9.88 2.86
N ASN A 115 17.50 9.64 2.46
CA ASN A 115 16.89 10.08 1.22
C ASN A 115 15.50 10.66 1.54
N ARG A 116 15.47 11.97 1.78
CA ARG A 116 14.22 12.70 2.10
C ARG A 116 13.28 12.81 0.92
N ALA A 117 13.77 12.66 -0.32
CA ALA A 117 12.93 12.68 -1.52
C ALA A 117 11.84 11.60 -1.47
N THR A 118 12.12 10.46 -0.82
CA THR A 118 11.13 9.40 -0.60
C THR A 118 9.92 9.91 0.21
N HIS A 119 10.12 10.70 1.27
CA HIS A 119 8.98 11.25 2.03
C HIS A 119 8.22 12.34 1.27
N HIS A 120 8.91 13.12 0.43
CA HIS A 120 8.26 14.09 -0.44
C HIS A 120 7.39 13.38 -1.49
N LEU A 121 7.89 12.31 -2.10
CA LEU A 121 7.11 11.49 -3.03
C LEU A 121 5.92 10.83 -2.32
N TYR A 122 6.14 10.27 -1.13
CA TYR A 122 5.06 9.72 -0.30
C TYR A 122 3.95 10.74 -0.08
N ALA A 123 4.28 11.96 0.35
CA ALA A 123 3.31 13.01 0.61
C ALA A 123 2.50 13.37 -0.65
N LYS A 124 3.15 13.46 -1.82
CA LYS A 124 2.48 13.71 -3.11
C LYS A 124 1.50 12.59 -3.45
N ILE A 125 1.93 11.35 -3.35
CA ILE A 125 1.12 10.16 -3.66
C ILE A 125 -0.07 10.04 -2.70
N THR A 126 0.16 10.21 -1.39
CA THR A 126 -0.94 10.16 -0.41
C THR A 126 -1.93 11.31 -0.57
N LYS A 127 -1.51 12.46 -1.11
CA LYS A 127 -2.41 13.59 -1.37
C LYS A 127 -3.43 13.25 -2.47
N VAL A 128 -3.12 12.35 -3.40
CA VAL A 128 -4.05 11.90 -4.45
C VAL A 128 -5.17 11.05 -3.86
N ILE A 129 -4.84 10.08 -2.99
CA ILE A 129 -5.84 9.16 -2.40
C ILE A 129 -6.59 9.77 -1.21
N SER A 130 -5.97 10.64 -0.42
CA SER A 130 -6.56 11.11 0.85
C SER A 130 -7.97 11.71 0.74
N PRO A 131 -8.32 12.50 -0.31
CA PRO A 131 -9.66 13.08 -0.45
C PRO A 131 -10.79 12.05 -0.58
N ILE A 132 -10.50 10.84 -1.06
CA ILE A 132 -11.51 9.78 -1.24
C ILE A 132 -11.60 8.82 -0.04
N LEU A 133 -10.72 8.96 0.94
CA LEU A 133 -10.70 8.10 2.12
C LEU A 133 -11.62 8.65 3.20
N LYS A 134 -12.54 7.79 3.67
CA LYS A 134 -13.34 8.00 4.86
C LYS A 134 -12.63 7.39 6.08
N SER A 135 -12.86 7.94 7.25
CA SER A 135 -12.27 7.50 8.53
C SER A 135 -13.25 7.78 9.68
N PRO A 136 -13.16 7.09 10.82
CA PRO A 136 -12.19 6.05 11.18
C PRO A 136 -12.60 4.64 10.71
N VAL A 137 -11.62 3.75 10.57
CA VAL A 137 -11.86 2.30 10.50
C VAL A 137 -12.01 1.73 11.91
N HIS A 138 -12.99 0.86 12.12
CA HIS A 138 -13.13 0.12 13.37
C HIS A 138 -12.52 -1.28 13.25
N ALA A 139 -11.98 -1.78 14.35
CA ALA A 139 -11.50 -3.15 14.44
C ALA A 139 -12.09 -3.85 15.66
N LYS A 140 -12.40 -5.14 15.51
CA LYS A 140 -12.84 -6.02 16.58
C LYS A 140 -11.96 -7.26 16.62
N ASN A 141 -11.37 -7.52 17.77
CA ASN A 141 -10.71 -8.80 18.01
C ASN A 141 -11.77 -9.89 18.25
N ILE A 142 -11.82 -10.91 17.41
CA ILE A 142 -12.87 -11.93 17.47
C ILE A 142 -12.71 -12.89 18.65
N ILE A 143 -11.50 -13.02 19.21
CA ILE A 143 -11.20 -13.91 20.35
C ILE A 143 -11.60 -13.23 21.66
N THR A 144 -11.26 -11.94 21.81
CA THR A 144 -11.44 -11.20 23.07
C THR A 144 -12.65 -10.28 23.08
N GLY A 145 -13.28 -10.05 21.92
CA GLY A 145 -14.39 -9.09 21.76
C GLY A 145 -13.99 -7.62 21.83
N ARG A 146 -12.72 -7.31 22.15
CA ARG A 146 -12.22 -5.93 22.28
C ARG A 146 -12.31 -5.19 20.97
N THR A 147 -12.75 -3.94 21.02
CA THR A 147 -12.87 -3.05 19.87
C THR A 147 -11.90 -1.87 19.97
N SER A 148 -11.48 -1.36 18.83
CA SER A 148 -10.68 -0.14 18.70
C SER A 148 -11.10 0.63 17.45
N SER A 149 -10.82 1.93 17.45
CA SER A 149 -11.07 2.81 16.29
C SER A 149 -9.74 3.42 15.83
N TYR A 150 -9.40 3.21 14.56
CA TYR A 150 -8.17 3.68 13.93
C TYR A 150 -8.46 4.95 13.13
N GLN A 151 -8.06 6.10 13.67
CA GLN A 151 -8.27 7.41 13.02
C GLN A 151 -7.38 7.60 11.78
N ASP A 152 -6.19 6.99 11.79
CA ASP A 152 -5.23 7.14 10.69
C ASP A 152 -5.47 6.18 9.52
N MET A 153 -6.32 5.16 9.74
CA MET A 153 -6.71 4.18 8.74
C MET A 153 -7.99 4.61 8.03
N GLY A 154 -7.97 4.56 6.70
CA GLY A 154 -9.09 4.99 5.86
C GLY A 154 -9.84 3.85 5.18
N TYR A 155 -10.92 4.17 4.48
CA TYR A 155 -11.61 3.27 3.58
C TYR A 155 -12.33 4.05 2.47
N THR A 156 -12.52 3.44 1.30
CA THR A 156 -13.26 4.03 0.17
C THR A 156 -14.72 3.61 0.16
N ASP A 157 -15.50 4.21 -0.74
CA ASP A 157 -16.90 3.82 -0.97
C ASP A 157 -17.04 2.39 -1.49
N GLY A 158 -16.18 1.97 -2.43
CA GLY A 158 -16.20 0.59 -2.92
C GLY A 158 -15.92 -0.43 -1.81
N ALA A 159 -15.09 -0.10 -0.82
CA ALA A 159 -14.86 -0.97 0.33
C ALA A 159 -16.15 -1.11 1.18
N VAL A 160 -16.91 -0.02 1.37
CA VAL A 160 -18.18 -0.02 2.11
C VAL A 160 -19.23 -0.84 1.38
N GLU A 161 -19.33 -0.70 0.06
CA GLU A 161 -20.25 -1.49 -0.76
C GLU A 161 -19.98 -3.00 -0.63
N LEU A 162 -18.71 -3.41 -0.71
CA LEU A 162 -18.33 -4.80 -0.46
C LEU A 162 -18.69 -5.27 0.96
N PHE A 163 -18.47 -4.41 1.96
CA PHE A 163 -18.80 -4.73 3.35
C PHE A 163 -20.31 -4.98 3.50
N ASN A 164 -21.13 -4.08 2.96
CA ASN A 164 -22.59 -4.18 3.00
C ASN A 164 -23.11 -5.40 2.22
N SER A 165 -22.36 -5.88 1.23
CA SER A 165 -22.67 -7.11 0.50
C SER A 165 -22.24 -8.40 1.23
N GLY A 166 -21.76 -8.29 2.48
CA GLY A 166 -21.37 -9.43 3.32
C GLY A 166 -19.88 -9.77 3.33
N HIS A 167 -19.01 -8.95 2.71
CA HIS A 167 -17.56 -9.14 2.81
C HIS A 167 -17.01 -8.56 4.12
N GLY A 168 -15.97 -9.19 4.67
CA GLY A 168 -15.20 -8.66 5.79
C GLY A 168 -13.94 -7.92 5.33
N TRP A 169 -13.41 -7.04 6.17
CA TRP A 169 -12.10 -6.42 5.95
C TRP A 169 -11.06 -7.03 6.88
N VAL A 170 -9.86 -7.28 6.36
CA VAL A 170 -8.78 -7.97 7.11
C VAL A 170 -7.42 -7.35 6.86
N GLN A 171 -6.53 -7.48 7.84
CA GLN A 171 -5.10 -7.22 7.65
C GLN A 171 -4.39 -8.54 7.42
N GLU A 172 -3.59 -8.64 6.35
CA GLU A 172 -2.82 -9.86 6.07
C GLU A 172 -1.87 -10.20 7.24
N GLY A 173 -1.79 -11.48 7.59
CA GLY A 173 -1.03 -11.96 8.75
C GLY A 173 -1.75 -11.80 10.11
N THR A 174 -2.92 -11.16 10.17
CA THR A 174 -3.71 -11.04 11.39
C THR A 174 -5.05 -11.76 11.25
N SER A 175 -5.16 -12.96 11.79
CA SER A 175 -6.36 -13.82 11.63
C SER A 175 -7.48 -13.53 12.63
N ASN A 176 -7.18 -12.84 13.73
CA ASN A 176 -8.09 -12.66 14.86
C ASN A 176 -8.71 -11.25 14.95
N VAL A 177 -8.52 -10.40 13.95
CA VAL A 177 -9.06 -9.04 13.91
C VAL A 177 -9.87 -8.85 12.63
N ILE A 178 -11.11 -8.38 12.77
CA ILE A 178 -11.98 -7.99 11.65
C ILE A 178 -12.11 -6.48 11.69
N PHE A 179 -12.01 -5.86 10.51
CA PHE A 179 -12.20 -4.43 10.32
C PHE A 179 -13.57 -4.15 9.70
N SER A 180 -14.10 -2.96 9.97
CA SER A 180 -15.38 -2.51 9.43
C SER A 180 -15.39 -0.98 9.28
N PRO A 181 -16.29 -0.44 8.43
CA PRO A 181 -16.61 0.98 8.50
C PRO A 181 -17.25 1.30 9.86
N ARG A 182 -17.43 2.59 10.16
CA ARG A 182 -18.24 3.00 11.30
C ARG A 182 -19.67 2.51 11.08
N ILE A 183 -20.03 1.42 11.76
CA ILE A 183 -21.41 0.95 11.83
C ILE A 183 -22.12 1.96 12.74
N PHE A 184 -23.05 2.74 12.19
CA PHE A 184 -24.00 3.46 13.02
C PHE A 184 -24.79 2.40 13.78
N SER A 185 -24.57 2.30 15.08
CA SER A 185 -25.51 1.60 15.94
C SER A 185 -26.83 2.37 15.87
N GLU A 186 -27.85 1.76 15.28
CA GLU A 186 -29.26 2.12 15.53
C GLU A 186 -29.57 2.00 17.03
#